data_AF-A0A9D6QIZ3-F1
#
_entry.id   AF-A0A9D6QIZ3-F1
#
_cell.length_a   1.000
_cell.length_b   1.000
_cell.length_c   1.000
_cell.angle_alpha   90.00
_cell.angle_beta   90.00
_cell.angle_gamma   90.00
#
_symmetry.space_group_name_H-M   'P 1'
#
loop_
_entity.id
_entity.type
_entity.pdbx_description
1 polymer ?
#
loop_
_entity_poly.entity_id
_entity_poly.type
_entity_poly.pdbx_seq_one_letter_code
_entity_poly.pdbx_strand_id
1 'polypeptide(L)'
;MQVLDALEQGVVALDRERKVTYTNRWIEDLLGLEPGALIGTSGSRLFPGADARWLKGAAREPREFKLEAEGRETTLKAEAMSLRD
;
A
#
# COMPACT_ATOMS: atom_id res chain seq x y z
N MET A 1 -10.71 6.13 -16.87
CA MET A 1 -10.70 4.79 -16.25
C MET A 1 -9.27 4.29 -16.38
N GLN A 2 -8.47 4.48 -15.32
CA GLN A 2 -7.02 4.39 -15.37
C GLN A 2 -6.57 2.92 -15.43
N VAL A 3 -5.45 2.66 -16.10
CA VAL A 3 -4.77 1.36 -16.29
C VAL A 3 -4.58 0.54 -14.99
N LEU A 4 -4.71 1.17 -13.81
CA LEU A 4 -4.51 0.55 -12.50
C LEU A 4 -5.69 -0.34 -12.04
N ASP A 5 -6.90 -0.22 -12.59
CA ASP A 5 -8.02 -1.10 -12.26
C ASP A 5 -7.90 -2.50 -12.90
N ALA A 6 -7.11 -2.63 -13.97
CA ALA A 6 -6.95 -3.87 -14.74
C ALA A 6 -5.88 -4.81 -14.17
N LEU A 7 -5.06 -4.34 -13.23
CA LEU A 7 -4.10 -5.17 -12.51
C LEU A 7 -4.80 -5.73 -11.28
N GLU A 8 -4.77 -7.04 -11.07
CA GLU A 8 -5.15 -7.71 -9.81
C GLU A 8 -4.12 -7.40 -8.70
N GLN A 9 -3.73 -6.13 -8.57
CA GLN A 9 -2.67 -5.65 -7.69
C GLN A 9 -3.22 -4.49 -6.87
N GLY A 10 -3.03 -4.57 -5.55
CA GLY A 10 -3.30 -3.46 -4.65
C GLY A 10 -2.32 -2.33 -4.86
N VAL A 11 -2.82 -1.10 -5.01
CA VAL A 11 -2.00 0.10 -5.19
C VAL A 11 -2.28 1.07 -4.05
N VAL A 12 -1.21 1.56 -3.43
CA VAL A 12 -1.24 2.56 -2.36
C VAL A 12 -0.26 3.66 -2.72
N ALA A 13 -0.71 4.91 -2.71
CA ALA A 13 0.18 6.08 -2.82
C ALA A 13 0.40 6.71 -1.45
N LEU A 14 1.62 7.14 -1.18
CA LEU A 14 2.00 7.85 0.04
C LEU A 14 2.45 9.28 -0.28
N ASP A 15 2.09 10.23 0.57
CA ASP A 15 2.63 11.59 0.52
C ASP A 15 4.05 11.68 1.12
N ARG A 16 4.59 12.91 1.18
CA ARG A 16 5.91 13.21 1.76
C ARG A 16 6.00 12.90 3.26
N GLU A 17 4.88 12.93 3.97
CA GLU A 17 4.81 12.55 5.39
C GLU A 17 4.71 11.03 5.59
N ARG A 18 4.55 10.27 4.50
CA ARG A 18 4.26 8.83 4.43
C ARG A 18 2.85 8.50 4.86
N LYS A 19 1.89 9.38 4.63
CA LYS A 19 0.46 9.10 4.80
C LYS A 19 -0.15 8.66 3.49
N VAL A 20 -1.07 7.70 3.56
CA VAL A 20 -1.80 7.20 2.40
C VAL A 20 -2.68 8.32 1.82
N THR A 21 -2.51 8.60 0.53
CA THR A 21 -3.31 9.61 -0.20
C THR A 21 -4.18 9.00 -1.29
N TYR A 22 -3.90 7.76 -1.69
CA TYR A 22 -4.66 7.03 -2.68
C TYR A 22 -4.58 5.54 -2.43
N THR A 23 -5.70 4.87 -2.67
CA THR A 23 -5.87 3.42 -2.72
C THR A 23 -6.69 3.07 -3.94
N ASN A 24 -6.37 1.95 -4.61
CA ASN A 24 -7.29 1.38 -5.59
C ASN A 24 -8.31 0.48 -4.89
N ARG A 25 -9.42 0.17 -5.59
CA ARG A 25 -10.47 -0.70 -5.04
C ARG A 25 -9.94 -2.09 -4.65
N TRP A 26 -8.96 -2.61 -5.39
CA TRP A 26 -8.40 -3.94 -5.15
C TRP A 26 -7.74 -4.09 -3.78
N ILE A 27 -6.95 -3.10 -3.30
CA ILE A 27 -6.31 -3.23 -1.98
C ILE A 27 -7.35 -3.15 -0.84
N GLU A 28 -8.41 -2.37 -1.03
CA GLU A 28 -9.47 -2.23 -0.04
C GLU A 28 -10.30 -3.51 0.05
N ASP A 29 -10.70 -4.07 -1.10
CA ASP A 29 -11.44 -5.33 -1.18
C ASP A 29 -10.63 -6.51 -0.64
N LEU A 30 -9.34 -6.58 -1.00
CA LEU A 30 -8.42 -7.62 -0.52
C LEU A 30 -8.23 -7.57 1.01
N LEU A 31 -8.29 -6.39 1.60
CA LEU A 31 -8.20 -6.20 3.05
C LEU A 31 -9.57 -6.23 3.73
N GLY A 32 -10.67 -6.34 3.00
CA GLY A 32 -12.03 -6.25 3.57
C GLY A 32 -12.36 -4.89 4.16
N LEU A 33 -11.71 -3.82 3.67
CA LEU A 33 -11.86 -2.47 4.20
C LEU A 33 -12.90 -1.69 3.41
N GLU A 34 -13.57 -0.76 4.10
CA GLU A 34 -14.45 0.21 3.43
C GLU A 34 -13.66 1.13 2.49
N PRO A 35 -14.27 1.60 1.38
CA PRO A 35 -13.63 2.54 0.49
C PRO A 35 -13.11 3.78 1.21
N GLY A 36 -11.83 4.09 1.03
CA GLY A 36 -11.16 5.22 1.67
C GLY A 36 -10.74 5.00 3.13
N ALA A 37 -10.99 3.82 3.73
CA ALA A 37 -10.62 3.55 5.12
C ALA A 37 -9.11 3.63 5.38
N LEU A 38 -8.29 3.47 4.34
CA LEU A 38 -6.83 3.56 4.43
C LEU A 38 -6.31 5.01 4.30
N ILE A 39 -7.11 5.96 3.80
CA ILE A 39 -6.66 7.33 3.56
C ILE A 39 -6.22 7.99 4.88
N GLY A 40 -5.06 8.66 4.85
CA GLY A 40 -4.44 9.30 6.01
C GLY A 40 -3.69 8.34 6.95
N THR A 41 -3.79 7.02 6.75
CA THR A 41 -3.04 6.04 7.53
C THR A 41 -1.55 6.17 7.28
N SER A 42 -0.74 5.99 8.32
CA SER A 42 0.72 5.96 8.19
C SER A 42 1.17 4.73 7.40
N GLY A 43 2.00 4.94 6.38
CA GLY A 43 2.61 3.86 5.59
C GLY A 43 3.45 2.91 6.45
N SER A 44 4.03 3.37 7.56
CA SER A 44 4.73 2.47 8.50
C SER A 44 3.79 1.57 9.30
N ARG A 45 2.52 1.98 9.47
CA ARG A 45 1.48 1.12 10.05
C ARG A 45 0.98 0.11 9.03
N LEU A 46 0.80 0.55 7.78
CA LEU A 46 0.35 -0.30 6.70
C LEU A 46 1.42 -1.30 6.24
N PHE A 47 2.69 -0.94 6.27
CA PHE A 47 3.81 -1.80 5.89
C PHE A 47 4.76 -1.98 7.09
N PRO A 48 4.37 -2.79 8.08
CA PRO A 48 5.19 -2.98 9.28
C PRO A 48 6.55 -3.57 8.91
N GLY A 49 7.62 -3.02 9.48
CA GLY A 49 9.00 -3.42 9.17
C GLY A 49 9.59 -2.83 7.88
N ALA A 50 8.81 -2.05 7.11
CA ALA A 50 9.36 -1.27 6.01
C ALA A 50 10.23 -0.11 6.54
N ASP A 51 11.46 -0.02 6.05
CA ASP A 51 12.33 1.11 6.37
C ASP A 51 11.98 2.36 5.54
N ALA A 52 12.50 3.51 5.97
CA ALA A 52 12.19 4.79 5.34
C ALA A 52 12.68 4.90 3.89
N ARG A 53 13.68 4.12 3.45
CA ARG A 53 14.11 4.11 2.05
C ARG A 53 13.10 3.36 1.19
N TRP A 54 12.62 2.23 1.67
CA TRP A 54 11.56 1.48 1.00
C TRP A 54 10.27 2.29 0.89
N LEU A 55 9.79 2.91 1.98
CA LEU A 55 8.58 3.75 1.94
C LEU A 55 8.68 4.98 1.02
N LYS A 56 9.91 5.44 0.73
CA LYS A 56 10.15 6.51 -0.27
C LYS A 56 10.20 5.99 -1.71
N GLY A 57 10.17 4.67 -1.92
CA GLY A 57 10.41 4.04 -3.22
C GLY A 57 11.85 4.10 -3.69
N ALA A 58 12.80 4.34 -2.77
CA ALA A 58 14.24 4.38 -3.07
C ALA A 58 14.88 2.98 -3.12
N ALA A 59 14.13 1.94 -2.76
CA ALA A 59 14.48 0.54 -2.90
C ALA A 59 13.32 -0.17 -3.62
N ARG A 60 13.61 -0.78 -4.76
CA ARG A 60 12.62 -1.54 -5.56
C ARG A 60 12.61 -3.03 -5.21
N GLU A 61 13.15 -3.37 -4.04
CA GLU A 61 13.20 -4.76 -3.59
C GLU A 61 11.79 -5.17 -3.13
N PRO A 62 11.21 -6.23 -3.71
CA PRO A 62 9.95 -6.75 -3.23
C PRO A 62 10.09 -7.23 -1.80
N ARG A 63 9.09 -6.92 -0.96
CA ARG A 63 9.03 -7.37 0.42
C ARG A 63 7.68 -8.00 0.70
N GLU A 64 7.70 -9.05 1.51
CA GLU A 64 6.49 -9.68 2.02
C GLU A 64 6.06 -8.95 3.30
N PHE A 65 4.79 -8.56 3.33
CA PHE A 65 4.15 -7.92 4.47
C PHE A 65 2.98 -8.79 4.92
N LYS A 66 2.90 -8.99 6.23
CA LYS A 66 1.73 -9.54 6.88
C LYS A 66 0.82 -8.40 7.28
N LEU A 67 -0.36 -8.36 6.68
CA LEU A 67 -1.38 -7.37 6.97
C LEU A 67 -2.51 -8.06 7.72
N GLU A 68 -2.96 -7.44 8.80
CA GLU A 68 -4.14 -7.87 9.55
C GLU A 68 -5.25 -6.85 9.35
N ALA A 69 -6.37 -7.31 8.81
CA ALA A 69 -7.58 -6.51 8.66
C ALA A 69 -8.80 -7.37 8.98
N GLU A 70 -9.73 -6.83 9.76
CA GLU A 70 -10.96 -7.51 10.21
C GLU A 70 -10.74 -8.94 10.77
N GLY A 71 -9.63 -9.17 11.49
CA GLY A 71 -9.29 -10.48 12.04
C GLY A 71 -8.85 -11.54 11.03
N ARG A 72 -8.59 -11.14 9.77
CA ARG A 72 -7.96 -11.98 8.75
C ARG A 72 -6.52 -11.52 8.54
N GLU A 73 -5.57 -12.47 8.62
CA GLU A 73 -4.19 -12.25 8.20
C GLU A 73 -4.09 -12.52 6.69
N THR A 74 -3.53 -11.56 5.95
CA THR A 74 -3.16 -11.73 4.55
C THR A 74 -1.69 -11.41 4.35
N THR A 75 -1.00 -12.22 3.53
CA THR A 75 0.39 -11.98 3.17
C THR A 75 0.43 -11.39 1.77
N LEU A 76 1.01 -10.20 1.64
CA LEU A 76 1.18 -9.52 0.37
C LEU A 76 2.64 -9.30 0.06
N LYS A 77 3.02 -9.58 -1.18
CA LYS A 77 4.28 -9.11 -1.74
C LYS A 77 4.06 -7.73 -2.33
N ALA A 78 4.76 -6.73 -1.81
CA ALA A 78 4.68 -5.36 -2.29
C ALA A 78 6.05 -4.87 -2.76
N GLU A 79 6.03 -3.95 -3.72
CA GLU A 79 7.19 -3.21 -4.19
C GLU A 79 6.88 -1.72 -4.08
N ALA A 80 7.87 -0.94 -3.66
CA ALA A 80 7.73 0.51 -3.60
C ALA A 80 8.47 1.17 -4.76
N MET A 81 7.83 2.17 -5.35
CA MET A 81 8.42 2.99 -6.40
C MET A 81 8.13 4.46 -6.14
N SER A 82 9.14 5.31 -6.33
CA SER A 82 8.91 6.75 -6.38
C SER A 82 8.27 7.10 -7.71
N LEU A 83 7.11 7.74 -7.67
CA LEU A 83 6.62 8.52 -8.81
C LEU A 83 7.45 9.81 -8.83
N ARG A 84 8.60 9.80 -9.51
CA ARG A 84 9.28 11.05 -9.87
C ARG A 84 8.46 11.71 -10.98
N ASP A 85 8.27 13.02 -10.89
CA ASP A 85 8.06 13.87 -12.07
C ASP A 85 9.24 13.72 -13.04
#